data_AF-A0A958XY83-F1
#
_entry.id   AF-A0A958XY83-F1
#
_cell.length_a   1.000
_cell.length_b   1.000
_cell.length_c   1.000
_cell.angle_alpha   90.00
_cell.angle_beta   90.00
_cell.angle_gamma   90.00
#
_symmetry.space_group_name_H-M   'P 1'
#
loop_
_entity.id
_entity.type
_entity.pdbx_description
1 polymer ?
#
loop_
_entity_poly.entity_id
_entity_poly.type
_entity_poly.pdbx_seq_one_letter_code
_entity_poly.pdbx_strand_id
1 'polypeptide(L)'
;MTKRRTLLLLTLGVLALGNVARAEHDGRLAAVPQDSSRPNVEALTMLLPAPFSIMAGVLGNNPTFPYPLLDAPSALPAIAANGPVLYDLLSSLPSREALFTNYLQRLANEYESKHILYRSIPLSDCSGMFHRLLQQMKEAFPAFVYPEVTEARSSRALAQWYHARGGLHIIGNAADSGHLIKPGAVLFFGQVGKKYQNPSIELLTAYGQGIMHIGTVVDVEKDEQGQVIGYTMFHARGRGKIASHTHHYRSNPQNSGLPAFGNWRQQLVAIAYIDTP
;
A
#
# COMPACT_ATOMS: atom_id res chain seq x y z
N MET A 1 -54.54 -15.12 -32.45
CA MET A 1 -54.56 -16.35 -31.63
C MET A 1 -53.65 -16.17 -30.42
N THR A 2 -54.28 -16.17 -29.25
CA THR A 2 -53.80 -16.64 -27.93
C THR A 2 -52.51 -16.09 -27.30
N LYS A 3 -52.74 -15.24 -26.27
CA LYS A 3 -51.85 -14.68 -25.24
C LYS A 3 -51.23 -15.73 -24.29
N ARG A 4 -50.03 -15.47 -23.77
CA ARG A 4 -49.51 -15.96 -22.46
C ARG A 4 -48.72 -14.81 -21.81
N ARG A 5 -49.25 -14.09 -20.81
CA ARG A 5 -49.40 -14.38 -19.36
C ARG A 5 -48.09 -14.22 -18.56
N THR A 6 -47.90 -12.98 -18.11
CA THR A 6 -47.13 -12.54 -16.93
C THR A 6 -47.65 -13.23 -15.66
N LEU A 7 -46.77 -13.68 -14.77
CA LEU A 7 -47.12 -14.09 -13.42
C LEU A 7 -46.32 -13.27 -12.40
N LEU A 8 -47.05 -12.44 -11.68
CA LEU A 8 -46.65 -11.67 -10.51
C LEU A 8 -46.95 -12.56 -9.29
N LEU A 9 -46.02 -12.75 -8.36
CA LEU A 9 -46.34 -13.30 -7.03
C LEU A 9 -46.07 -12.23 -5.97
N LEU A 10 -47.17 -11.68 -5.46
CA LEU A 10 -47.27 -11.03 -4.16
C LEU A 10 -47.64 -12.10 -3.13
N THR A 11 -46.98 -12.11 -1.98
CA THR A 11 -47.57 -12.64 -0.74
C THR A 11 -47.30 -11.67 0.41
N LEU A 12 -48.41 -11.18 0.96
CA LEU A 12 -48.54 -10.42 2.19
C LEU A 12 -48.76 -11.36 3.37
N GLY A 13 -48.35 -10.90 4.57
CA GLY A 13 -49.05 -11.14 5.83
C GLY A 13 -48.34 -12.09 6.80
N VAL A 14 -48.04 -11.62 8.02
CA VAL A 14 -48.98 -11.61 9.17
C VAL A 14 -48.27 -11.03 10.41
N LEU A 15 -49.01 -10.19 11.14
CA LEU A 15 -48.71 -9.62 12.46
C LEU A 15 -48.69 -10.67 13.58
N ALA A 16 -47.86 -10.46 14.61
CA ALA A 16 -48.21 -10.84 15.99
C ALA A 16 -47.46 -9.99 17.04
N LEU A 17 -48.25 -9.45 17.96
CA LEU A 17 -47.91 -8.73 19.19
C LEU A 17 -47.39 -9.68 20.28
N GLY A 18 -46.68 -9.16 21.29
CA GLY A 18 -46.72 -9.77 22.63
C GLY A 18 -45.49 -9.60 23.55
N ASN A 19 -45.64 -8.67 24.50
CA ASN A 19 -45.28 -8.74 25.92
C ASN A 19 -43.83 -8.72 26.45
N VAL A 20 -43.52 -7.57 27.06
CA VAL A 20 -43.12 -7.34 28.48
C VAL A 20 -42.64 -8.56 29.30
N ALA A 21 -41.40 -8.49 29.78
CA ALA A 21 -41.03 -8.95 31.12
C ALA A 21 -39.87 -8.11 31.68
N ARG A 22 -40.15 -7.49 32.82
CA ARG A 22 -39.26 -6.77 33.73
C ARG A 22 -38.67 -7.79 34.70
N ALA A 23 -37.36 -7.75 34.93
CA ALA A 23 -36.75 -8.34 36.11
C ALA A 23 -35.56 -7.48 36.54
N GLU A 24 -35.79 -6.74 37.60
CA GLU A 24 -34.77 -6.16 38.48
C GLU A 24 -33.99 -7.31 39.14
N HIS A 25 -32.67 -7.18 39.26
CA HIS A 25 -31.97 -7.75 40.41
C HIS A 25 -30.71 -6.94 40.73
N ASP A 26 -30.75 -6.37 41.93
CA ASP A 26 -29.66 -5.75 42.67
C ASP A 26 -28.42 -6.64 42.80
N GLY A 27 -27.26 -5.99 42.96
CA GLY A 27 -26.28 -6.48 43.92
C GLY A 27 -24.81 -6.17 43.65
N ARG A 28 -24.31 -5.20 44.42
CA ARG A 28 -22.94 -5.11 44.98
C ARG A 28 -21.77 -4.61 44.12
N LEU A 29 -21.49 -3.34 44.42
CA LEU A 29 -20.20 -2.65 44.50
C LEU A 29 -19.05 -3.52 45.02
N ALA A 30 -17.93 -3.50 44.28
CA ALA A 30 -16.59 -3.73 44.83
C ALA A 30 -15.72 -2.51 44.49
N ALA A 31 -15.20 -1.88 45.54
CA ALA A 31 -14.38 -0.68 45.48
C ALA A 31 -13.00 -0.98 44.87
N VAL A 32 -12.54 -0.10 43.98
CA VAL A 32 -11.16 -0.07 43.47
C VAL A 32 -10.34 0.87 44.38
N PRO A 33 -9.18 0.44 44.89
CA PRO A 33 -8.31 1.32 45.68
C PRO A 33 -7.67 2.38 44.79
N GLN A 34 -7.74 3.64 45.24
CA GLN A 34 -7.00 4.77 44.68
C GLN A 34 -5.52 4.64 45.06
N ASP A 35 -4.66 4.52 44.05
CA ASP A 35 -3.21 4.66 44.20
C ASP A 35 -2.84 6.15 44.12
N SER A 36 -2.55 6.72 45.28
CA SER A 36 -2.05 8.08 45.48
C SER A 36 -0.51 8.09 45.46
N SER A 37 0.08 7.99 44.27
CA SER A 37 1.51 8.19 44.08
C SER A 37 1.82 8.92 42.75
N ARG A 38 1.42 10.19 42.69
CA ARG A 38 1.97 11.16 41.74
C ARG A 38 2.46 12.40 42.48
N PRO A 39 3.74 12.78 42.37
CA PRO A 39 4.19 14.08 42.83
C PRO A 39 3.80 15.18 41.84
N ASN A 40 3.65 16.33 42.48
CA ASN A 40 3.10 17.60 42.08
C ASN A 40 3.77 18.22 40.85
N VAL A 41 2.97 18.94 40.06
CA VAL A 41 3.41 19.85 38.99
C VAL A 41 3.66 21.20 39.64
N GLU A 42 4.91 21.66 39.65
CA GLU A 42 5.20 23.08 39.85
C GLU A 42 6.13 23.59 38.75
N ALA A 43 5.63 24.64 38.10
CA ALA A 43 6.28 25.75 37.42
C ALA A 43 7.78 25.63 37.10
N LEU A 44 8.11 25.73 35.80
CA LEU A 44 9.30 26.49 35.42
C LEU A 44 9.00 27.40 34.22
N THR A 45 9.19 28.67 34.51
CA THR A 45 9.06 29.86 33.68
C THR A 45 10.02 29.85 32.50
N MET A 46 9.58 30.53 31.45
CA MET A 46 10.31 30.99 30.27
C MET A 46 11.79 31.34 30.52
N LEU A 47 12.66 30.87 29.63
CA LEU A 47 13.89 31.55 29.22
C LEU A 47 14.24 31.10 27.79
N LEU A 48 14.02 32.00 26.83
CA LEU A 48 14.56 31.91 25.47
C LEU A 48 16.07 32.22 25.50
N PRO A 49 16.91 31.46 24.78
CA PRO A 49 18.14 32.00 24.24
C PRO A 49 18.03 32.24 22.72
N ALA A 50 18.73 33.29 22.31
CA ALA A 50 18.83 33.87 20.97
C ALA A 50 19.50 32.93 19.93
N PRO A 51 19.61 33.31 18.64
CA PRO A 51 19.73 32.38 17.52
C PRO A 51 21.10 31.72 17.41
N PHE A 52 21.09 30.41 17.18
CA PHE A 52 22.29 29.66 16.79
C PHE A 52 22.61 29.89 15.31
N SER A 53 23.75 30.53 15.06
CA SER A 53 24.50 30.42 13.82
C SER A 53 24.95 28.97 13.61
N ILE A 54 24.53 28.34 12.51
CA ILE A 54 25.13 27.07 12.07
C ILE A 54 26.26 27.41 11.11
N MET A 55 27.48 27.34 11.66
CA MET A 55 28.70 27.20 10.90
C MET A 55 28.73 25.83 10.22
N ALA A 56 29.22 25.85 8.98
CA ALA A 56 29.49 24.69 8.17
C ALA A 56 30.52 23.74 8.82
N GLY A 57 30.30 22.44 8.60
CA GLY A 57 31.38 21.45 8.51
C GLY A 57 31.61 20.61 9.76
N VAL A 58 31.04 19.40 9.80
CA VAL A 58 31.75 18.18 10.19
C VAL A 58 31.19 17.01 9.37
N LEU A 59 32.08 16.42 8.56
CA LEU A 59 31.93 15.15 7.87
C LEU A 59 31.76 14.03 8.91
N GLY A 60 30.72 13.20 8.76
CA GLY A 60 30.49 12.09 9.68
C GLY A 60 29.56 11.01 9.12
N ASN A 61 30.17 10.04 8.42
CA ASN A 61 29.75 8.64 8.30
C ASN A 61 28.30 8.36 7.87
N ASN A 62 28.05 8.47 6.56
CA ASN A 62 27.02 7.63 5.93
C ASN A 62 27.51 6.17 5.99
N PRO A 63 26.72 5.21 6.52
CA PRO A 63 27.05 3.81 6.38
C PRO A 63 26.96 3.43 4.90
N THR A 64 28.13 3.34 4.25
CA THR A 64 28.28 2.74 2.94
C THR A 64 27.93 1.27 3.06
N PHE A 65 26.74 0.89 2.60
CA PHE A 65 26.38 -0.51 2.44
C PHE A 65 27.20 -1.08 1.27
N PRO A 66 28.00 -2.13 1.48
CA PRO A 66 28.72 -2.78 0.39
C PRO A 66 27.74 -3.68 -0.36
N TYR A 67 26.93 -3.10 -1.23
CA TYR A 67 26.37 -3.88 -2.33
C TYR A 67 27.40 -3.87 -3.45
N PRO A 68 27.79 -5.04 -4.00
CA PRO A 68 28.56 -5.04 -5.23
C PRO A 68 27.73 -4.31 -6.29
N LEU A 69 28.32 -3.28 -6.90
CA LEU A 69 27.83 -2.74 -8.16
C LEU A 69 27.74 -3.91 -9.14
N LEU A 70 26.53 -4.37 -9.44
CA LEU A 70 26.34 -5.18 -10.63
C LEU A 70 26.53 -4.25 -11.82
N ASP A 71 27.37 -4.70 -12.76
CA ASP A 71 27.65 -3.98 -13.99
C ASP A 71 26.36 -3.48 -14.62
N ALA A 72 26.27 -2.16 -14.82
CA ALA A 72 25.23 -1.58 -15.65
C ALA A 72 25.23 -2.32 -17.00
N PRO A 73 24.05 -2.65 -17.57
CA PRO A 73 24.01 -3.29 -18.88
C PRO A 73 24.86 -2.47 -19.84
N SER A 74 25.84 -3.12 -20.46
CA SER A 74 26.81 -2.53 -21.38
C SER A 74 26.11 -1.57 -22.33
N ALA A 75 26.67 -0.37 -22.48
CA ALA A 75 26.17 0.66 -23.37
C ALA A 75 25.74 0.05 -24.71
N LEU A 76 24.52 0.38 -25.14
CA LEU A 76 23.98 -0.09 -26.41
C LEU A 76 24.99 0.22 -27.53
N PRO A 77 25.27 -0.74 -28.45
CA PRO A 77 26.18 -0.50 -29.54
C PRO A 77 25.71 0.70 -30.37
N ALA A 78 26.65 1.55 -30.80
CA ALA A 78 26.35 2.65 -31.70
C ALA A 78 25.92 2.09 -33.06
N ILE A 79 24.60 2.00 -33.30
CA ILE A 79 24.06 1.49 -34.56
C ILE A 79 24.08 2.62 -35.59
N ALA A 80 24.85 2.42 -36.66
CA ALA A 80 24.89 3.33 -37.80
C ALA A 80 23.50 3.44 -38.45
N ALA A 81 22.99 4.66 -38.54
CA ALA A 81 21.65 4.99 -39.02
C ALA A 81 21.55 4.82 -40.54
N ASN A 82 21.32 3.61 -41.06
CA ASN A 82 20.87 3.40 -42.44
C ASN A 82 20.05 2.10 -42.55
N GLY A 83 18.71 2.22 -42.67
CA GLY A 83 17.84 1.16 -43.22
C GLY A 83 16.64 0.72 -42.36
N PRO A 84 15.69 -0.04 -42.97
CA PRO A 84 14.46 -0.59 -42.34
C PRO A 84 14.76 -1.49 -41.11
N VAL A 85 15.99 -1.96 -40.97
CA VAL A 85 16.50 -2.71 -39.81
C VAL A 85 16.45 -1.89 -38.51
N LEU A 86 16.64 -0.58 -38.57
CA LEU A 86 16.53 0.27 -37.37
C LEU A 86 15.07 0.43 -36.92
N TYR A 87 14.12 0.48 -37.86
CA TYR A 87 12.71 0.56 -37.54
C TYR A 87 12.20 -0.75 -36.94
N ASP A 88 12.57 -1.89 -37.49
CA ASP A 88 12.23 -3.21 -36.92
C ASP A 88 12.89 -3.43 -35.55
N LEU A 89 14.14 -2.96 -35.38
CA LEU A 89 14.82 -3.01 -34.08
C LEU A 89 14.17 -2.09 -33.03
N LEU A 90 13.82 -0.85 -33.39
CA LEU A 90 13.15 0.08 -32.49
C LEU A 90 11.71 -0.35 -32.19
N SER A 91 11.02 -0.98 -33.14
CA SER A 91 9.66 -1.51 -32.97
C SER A 91 9.62 -2.81 -32.18
N SER A 92 10.76 -3.52 -32.09
CA SER A 92 10.92 -4.72 -31.25
C SER A 92 11.43 -4.40 -29.84
N LEU A 93 11.84 -3.16 -29.58
CA LEU A 93 12.15 -2.75 -28.21
C LEU A 93 10.86 -2.79 -27.38
N PRO A 94 10.89 -3.43 -26.20
CA PRO A 94 9.77 -3.37 -25.28
C PRO A 94 9.43 -1.92 -24.97
N SER A 95 8.14 -1.62 -24.86
CA SER A 95 7.69 -0.29 -24.42
C SER A 95 8.35 0.07 -23.09
N ARG A 96 8.47 1.37 -22.80
CA ARG A 96 8.99 1.84 -21.50
C ARG A 96 8.23 1.19 -20.33
N GLU A 97 6.93 1.00 -20.47
CA GLU A 97 6.08 0.33 -19.49
C GLU A 97 6.43 -1.15 -19.31
N ALA A 98 6.70 -1.87 -20.41
CA ALA A 98 7.14 -3.25 -20.36
C ALA A 98 8.54 -3.39 -19.72
N LEU A 99 9.49 -2.50 -20.05
CA LEU A 99 10.80 -2.47 -19.40
C LEU A 99 10.68 -2.22 -17.89
N PHE A 100 9.87 -1.23 -17.50
CA PHE A 100 9.61 -0.91 -16.09
C PHE A 100 9.02 -2.12 -15.34
N THR A 101 7.99 -2.74 -15.91
CA THR A 101 7.30 -3.90 -15.33
C THR A 101 8.25 -5.09 -15.17
N ASN A 102 9.01 -5.42 -16.21
CA ASN A 102 9.96 -6.52 -16.19
C ASN A 102 11.06 -6.31 -15.14
N TYR A 103 11.57 -5.08 -15.04
CA TYR A 103 12.58 -4.74 -14.04
C TYR A 103 12.03 -4.83 -12.62
N LEU A 104 10.81 -4.33 -12.38
CA LEU A 104 10.14 -4.42 -11.09
C LEU A 104 9.87 -5.88 -10.67
N GLN A 105 9.38 -6.72 -11.59
CA GLN A 105 9.17 -8.14 -11.35
C GLN A 105 10.50 -8.85 -10.99
N ARG A 106 11.58 -8.53 -11.71
CA ARG A 106 12.92 -9.07 -11.42
C ARG A 106 13.37 -8.71 -10.00
N LEU A 107 13.21 -7.46 -9.58
CA LEU A 107 13.58 -7.01 -8.22
C LEU A 107 12.75 -7.72 -7.15
N ALA A 108 11.44 -7.87 -7.37
CA ALA A 108 10.57 -8.57 -6.44
C ALA A 108 10.99 -10.04 -6.27
N ASN A 109 11.31 -10.74 -7.37
CA ASN A 109 11.84 -12.10 -7.35
C ASN A 109 13.18 -12.18 -6.60
N GLU A 110 14.07 -11.21 -6.81
CA GLU A 110 15.36 -11.16 -6.12
C GLU A 110 15.20 -10.96 -4.60
N TYR A 111 14.31 -10.07 -4.18
CA TYR A 111 14.09 -9.87 -2.74
C TYR A 111 13.36 -11.03 -2.07
N GLU A 112 12.44 -11.71 -2.78
CA GLU A 112 11.81 -12.93 -2.27
C GLU A 112 12.84 -14.06 -2.09
N SER A 113 13.74 -14.26 -3.06
CA SER A 113 14.76 -15.32 -2.99
C SER A 113 15.75 -15.14 -1.82
N LYS A 114 15.91 -13.91 -1.33
CA LYS A 114 16.69 -13.58 -0.12
C LYS A 114 16.01 -14.00 1.19
N HIS A 115 14.77 -14.49 1.15
CA HIS A 115 14.03 -14.97 2.33
C HIS A 115 14.00 -13.96 3.50
N ILE A 116 13.87 -12.67 3.19
CA ILE A 116 13.95 -11.60 4.19
C ILE A 116 12.71 -11.65 5.09
N LEU A 117 12.92 -11.99 6.36
CA LEU A 117 11.85 -12.04 7.37
C LEU A 117 11.39 -10.62 7.78
N TYR A 118 10.10 -10.52 8.09
CA TYR A 118 9.50 -9.27 8.55
C TYR A 118 10.18 -8.75 9.83
N ARG A 119 10.69 -7.51 9.77
CA ARG A 119 11.45 -6.83 10.85
C ARG A 119 12.70 -7.58 11.35
N SER A 120 13.27 -8.48 10.56
CA SER A 120 14.56 -9.11 10.90
C SER A 120 15.78 -8.22 10.63
N ILE A 121 15.69 -7.28 9.70
CA ILE A 121 16.77 -6.35 9.34
C ILE A 121 16.19 -4.95 9.07
N PRO A 122 17.02 -3.89 9.02
CA PRO A 122 16.54 -2.56 8.63
C PRO A 122 15.76 -2.62 7.32
N LEU A 123 14.66 -1.87 7.24
CA LEU A 123 13.78 -1.83 6.07
C LEU A 123 13.20 -3.19 5.64
N SER A 124 12.93 -4.13 6.57
CA SER A 124 12.18 -5.36 6.25
C SER A 124 10.74 -5.40 6.78
N ASP A 125 10.15 -4.26 7.14
CA ASP A 125 8.69 -4.13 7.26
C ASP A 125 8.03 -3.79 5.93
N CYS A 126 6.70 -3.69 5.89
CA CYS A 126 5.94 -3.50 4.63
C CYS A 126 6.39 -2.23 3.88
N SER A 127 6.48 -1.10 4.57
CA SER A 127 7.02 0.14 4.01
C SER A 127 8.53 0.11 3.74
N GLY A 128 9.29 -0.65 4.52
CA GLY A 128 10.73 -0.82 4.33
C GLY A 128 11.06 -1.59 3.06
N MET A 129 10.35 -2.70 2.80
CA MET A 129 10.53 -3.48 1.57
C MET A 129 10.14 -2.68 0.33
N PHE A 130 9.13 -1.80 0.46
CA PHE A 130 8.83 -0.85 -0.59
C PHE A 130 10.00 0.12 -0.85
N HIS A 131 10.58 0.71 0.20
CA HIS A 131 11.76 1.57 0.07
C HIS A 131 12.96 0.84 -0.57
N ARG A 132 13.15 -0.45 -0.29
CA ARG A 132 14.18 -1.27 -0.94
C ARG A 132 13.95 -1.40 -2.45
N LEU A 133 12.70 -1.61 -2.88
CA LEU A 133 12.36 -1.56 -4.31
C LEU A 133 12.68 -0.18 -4.88
N LEU A 134 12.24 0.89 -4.22
CA LEU A 134 12.44 2.27 -4.71
C LEU A 134 13.90 2.64 -4.92
N GLN A 135 14.80 2.22 -4.04
CA GLN A 135 16.23 2.46 -4.18
C GLN A 135 16.78 1.91 -5.49
N GLN A 136 16.42 0.66 -5.82
CA GLN A 136 16.84 0.02 -7.06
C GLN A 136 16.11 0.59 -8.28
N MET A 137 14.83 0.94 -8.14
CA MET A 137 14.08 1.61 -9.20
C MET A 137 14.68 2.98 -9.54
N LYS A 138 15.11 3.76 -8.55
CA LYS A 138 15.74 5.08 -8.73
C LYS A 138 17.05 4.99 -9.51
N GLU A 139 17.84 3.95 -9.28
CA GLU A 139 19.08 3.70 -10.03
C GLU A 139 18.79 3.42 -11.52
N ALA A 140 17.77 2.61 -11.82
CA ALA A 140 17.40 2.25 -13.19
C ALA A 140 16.55 3.30 -13.92
N PHE A 141 15.74 4.07 -13.19
CA PHE A 141 14.79 5.04 -13.73
C PHE A 141 14.90 6.40 -13.00
N PRO A 142 16.06 7.09 -13.08
CA PRO A 142 16.34 8.29 -12.29
C PRO A 142 15.48 9.51 -12.65
N ALA A 143 14.74 9.45 -13.76
CA ALA A 143 13.86 10.53 -14.20
C ALA A 143 12.59 10.68 -13.35
N PHE A 144 12.23 9.67 -12.53
CA PHE A 144 11.08 9.74 -11.65
C PHE A 144 11.45 10.35 -10.29
N VAL A 145 10.45 10.92 -9.62
CA VAL A 145 10.61 11.42 -8.25
C VAL A 145 10.22 10.32 -7.27
N TYR A 146 11.11 10.04 -6.33
CA TYR A 146 10.93 8.98 -5.33
C TYR A 146 10.90 9.53 -3.90
N PRO A 147 10.03 9.02 -3.01
CA PRO A 147 10.10 9.35 -1.60
C PRO A 147 11.37 8.79 -0.98
N GLU A 148 12.13 9.63 -0.29
CA GLU A 148 13.27 9.19 0.50
C GLU A 148 12.83 8.59 1.85
N VAL A 149 13.65 7.69 2.39
CA VAL A 149 13.39 7.04 3.68
C VAL A 149 13.26 8.09 4.80
N THR A 150 14.07 9.15 4.74
CA THR A 150 14.08 10.25 5.72
C THR A 150 12.85 11.15 5.63
N GLU A 151 12.23 11.24 4.46
CA GLU A 151 11.03 12.06 4.22
C GLU A 151 9.75 11.29 4.52
N ALA A 152 9.68 10.01 4.12
CA ALA A 152 8.45 9.23 4.16
C ALA A 152 8.69 7.76 4.53
N ARG A 153 9.19 7.49 5.75
CA ARG A 153 9.53 6.12 6.18
C ARG A 153 8.35 5.15 6.28
N SER A 154 7.23 5.61 6.80
CA SER A 154 6.09 4.75 7.15
C SER A 154 5.05 4.71 6.03
N SER A 155 4.20 3.68 6.01
CA SER A 155 3.09 3.58 5.06
C SER A 155 2.16 4.82 5.05
N ARG A 156 1.89 5.40 6.22
CA ARG A 156 1.10 6.62 6.35
C ARG A 156 1.85 7.84 5.81
N ALA A 157 3.14 7.97 6.12
CA ALA A 157 3.96 9.06 5.61
C ALA A 157 4.13 8.98 4.08
N LEU A 158 4.25 7.77 3.53
CA LEU A 158 4.24 7.54 2.07
C LEU A 158 2.92 8.00 1.44
N ALA A 159 1.78 7.67 2.04
CA ALA A 159 0.49 8.16 1.55
C ALA A 159 0.41 9.70 1.59
N GLN A 160 0.87 10.33 2.68
CA GLN A 160 0.95 11.80 2.76
C GLN A 160 1.86 12.39 1.68
N TRP A 161 3.01 11.75 1.42
CA TRP A 161 3.97 12.18 0.42
C TRP A 161 3.36 12.18 -0.99
N TYR A 162 2.68 11.08 -1.37
CA TYR A 162 1.99 10.98 -2.65
C TYR A 162 0.82 11.95 -2.75
N HIS A 163 0.06 12.12 -1.67
CA HIS A 163 -1.07 13.04 -1.63
C HIS A 163 -0.62 14.51 -1.82
N ALA A 164 0.44 14.93 -1.14
CA ALA A 164 1.00 16.28 -1.25
C ALA A 164 1.47 16.62 -2.67
N ARG A 165 1.68 15.60 -3.53
CA ARG A 165 2.12 15.73 -4.93
C ARG A 165 1.00 15.41 -5.92
N GLY A 166 -0.24 15.24 -5.45
CA GLY A 166 -1.39 14.90 -6.30
C GLY A 166 -1.35 13.48 -6.90
N GLY A 167 -0.43 12.62 -6.44
CA GLY A 167 -0.24 11.26 -6.96
C GLY A 167 -0.99 10.17 -6.19
N LEU A 168 -1.76 10.52 -5.14
CA LEU A 168 -2.54 9.56 -4.36
C LEU A 168 -4.01 9.59 -4.76
N HIS A 169 -4.51 8.45 -5.23
CA HIS A 169 -5.93 8.20 -5.45
C HIS A 169 -6.55 7.59 -4.20
N ILE A 170 -7.43 8.32 -3.52
CA ILE A 170 -8.19 7.79 -2.38
C ILE A 170 -9.36 6.96 -2.88
N ILE A 171 -9.48 5.73 -2.39
CA ILE A 171 -10.44 4.73 -2.89
C ILE A 171 -11.64 4.62 -1.95
N GLY A 172 -12.79 5.13 -2.39
CA GLY A 172 -14.07 4.94 -1.69
C GLY A 172 -14.69 3.55 -1.93
N ASN A 173 -14.64 3.08 -3.18
CA ASN A 173 -15.09 1.74 -3.56
C ASN A 173 -14.02 1.01 -4.39
N ALA A 174 -13.40 0.00 -3.77
CA ALA A 174 -12.34 -0.77 -4.41
C ALA A 174 -12.84 -1.56 -5.63
N ALA A 175 -14.09 -2.03 -5.63
CA ALA A 175 -14.64 -2.83 -6.73
C ALA A 175 -14.66 -2.10 -8.08
N ASP A 176 -14.67 -0.76 -8.06
CA ASP A 176 -14.71 0.11 -9.25
C ASP A 176 -13.31 0.62 -9.65
N SER A 177 -12.29 0.30 -8.86
CA SER A 177 -10.94 0.87 -8.97
C SER A 177 -9.96 -0.03 -9.72
N GLY A 178 -10.44 -1.12 -10.35
CA GLY A 178 -9.58 -2.09 -11.04
C GLY A 178 -8.71 -1.47 -12.15
N HIS A 179 -9.23 -0.45 -12.84
CA HIS A 179 -8.49 0.28 -13.88
C HIS A 179 -7.24 1.03 -13.36
N LEU A 180 -7.16 1.29 -12.06
CA LEU A 180 -6.00 1.91 -11.41
C LEU A 180 -4.93 0.88 -11.02
N ILE A 181 -5.28 -0.42 -11.00
CA ILE A 181 -4.37 -1.49 -10.59
C ILE A 181 -3.59 -1.96 -11.82
N LYS A 182 -2.31 -1.62 -11.86
CA LYS A 182 -1.34 -2.03 -12.89
C LYS A 182 0.03 -2.25 -12.25
N PRO A 183 0.96 -2.98 -12.88
CA PRO A 183 2.33 -3.10 -12.38
C PRO A 183 2.94 -1.74 -12.05
N GLY A 184 3.59 -1.62 -10.90
CA GLY A 184 4.09 -0.35 -10.36
C GLY A 184 3.11 0.43 -9.48
N ALA A 185 1.83 0.04 -9.44
CA ALA A 185 0.88 0.61 -8.48
C ALA A 185 1.29 0.26 -7.04
N VAL A 186 1.19 1.24 -6.15
CA VAL A 186 1.43 1.11 -4.71
C VAL A 186 0.08 1.12 -4.01
N LEU A 187 -0.29 -0.02 -3.44
CA LEU A 187 -1.58 -0.22 -2.79
C LEU A 187 -1.45 0.05 -1.31
N PHE A 188 -2.37 0.83 -0.75
CA PHE A 188 -2.47 1.12 0.67
C PHE A 188 -3.72 0.48 1.26
N PHE A 189 -3.55 -0.28 2.34
CA PHE A 189 -4.64 -1.01 2.99
C PHE A 189 -4.89 -0.51 4.40
N GLY A 190 -6.17 -0.44 4.77
CA GLY A 190 -6.63 -0.01 6.08
C GLY A 190 -6.45 -1.06 7.19
N GLN A 191 -7.11 -0.83 8.32
CA GLN A 191 -7.12 -1.75 9.46
C GLN A 191 -7.85 -3.07 9.14
N VAL A 192 -7.47 -4.15 9.81
CA VAL A 192 -8.10 -5.48 9.64
C VAL A 192 -9.56 -5.40 10.06
N GLY A 193 -10.48 -5.78 9.16
CA GLY A 193 -11.91 -5.86 9.44
C GLY A 193 -12.62 -4.51 9.57
N LYS A 194 -11.92 -3.38 9.42
CA LYS A 194 -12.50 -2.05 9.42
C LYS A 194 -12.96 -1.66 8.02
N LYS A 195 -14.16 -1.09 7.93
CA LYS A 195 -14.71 -0.54 6.69
C LYS A 195 -14.53 0.98 6.66
N TYR A 196 -14.15 1.51 5.51
CA TYR A 196 -13.95 2.93 5.24
C TYR A 196 -14.92 3.33 4.14
N GLN A 197 -15.99 4.05 4.50
CA GLN A 197 -17.02 4.47 3.54
C GLN A 197 -16.68 5.78 2.84
N ASN A 198 -16.04 6.72 3.56
CA ASN A 198 -15.60 8.01 3.03
C ASN A 198 -14.18 8.29 3.55
N PRO A 199 -13.16 7.56 3.06
CA PRO A 199 -11.79 7.82 3.49
C PRO A 199 -11.35 9.22 3.08
N SER A 200 -10.70 9.93 3.99
CA SER A 200 -9.97 11.18 3.73
C SER A 200 -8.48 10.97 4.03
N ILE A 201 -7.60 11.84 3.52
CA ILE A 201 -6.17 11.70 3.79
C ILE A 201 -5.87 11.84 5.29
N GLU A 202 -6.59 12.70 6.01
CA GLU A 202 -6.45 12.90 7.45
C GLU A 202 -6.80 11.61 8.20
N LEU A 203 -7.93 10.98 7.86
CA LEU A 203 -8.34 9.70 8.45
C LEU A 203 -7.35 8.57 8.11
N LEU A 204 -6.93 8.49 6.85
CA LEU A 204 -6.06 7.42 6.37
C LEU A 204 -4.65 7.51 6.96
N THR A 205 -4.21 8.71 7.35
CA THR A 205 -2.87 8.94 7.88
C THR A 205 -2.84 9.14 9.39
N ALA A 206 -4.02 9.20 10.04
CA ALA A 206 -4.16 9.16 11.49
C ALA A 206 -3.62 7.84 12.07
N TYR A 207 -2.79 7.96 13.10
CA TYR A 207 -2.16 6.83 13.78
C TYR A 207 -3.21 5.88 14.37
N GLY A 208 -3.06 4.58 14.10
CA GLY A 208 -3.95 3.53 14.62
C GLY A 208 -5.36 3.49 13.99
N GLN A 209 -5.70 4.40 13.07
CA GLN A 209 -7.06 4.49 12.53
C GLN A 209 -7.16 4.13 11.05
N GLY A 210 -6.18 4.56 10.26
CA GLY A 210 -6.18 4.46 8.81
C GLY A 210 -5.28 3.33 8.30
N ILE A 211 -4.35 3.69 7.42
CA ILE A 211 -3.44 2.80 6.73
C ILE A 211 -2.59 2.01 7.72
N MET A 212 -2.60 0.69 7.53
CA MET A 212 -1.79 -0.26 8.28
C MET A 212 -0.77 -0.98 7.42
N HIS A 213 -1.04 -1.14 6.12
CA HIS A 213 -0.25 -2.00 5.26
C HIS A 213 -0.09 -1.40 3.87
N ILE A 214 1.01 -1.76 3.20
CA ILE A 214 1.24 -1.41 1.79
C ILE A 214 1.84 -2.58 1.02
N GLY A 215 1.69 -2.55 -0.29
CA GLY A 215 2.37 -3.47 -1.21
C GLY A 215 2.49 -2.89 -2.61
N THR A 216 3.37 -3.45 -3.42
CA THR A 216 3.59 -3.02 -4.81
C THR A 216 3.03 -4.06 -5.76
N VAL A 217 2.23 -3.64 -6.73
CA VAL A 217 1.69 -4.52 -7.77
C VAL A 217 2.81 -4.95 -8.71
N VAL A 218 2.99 -6.27 -8.71
CA VAL A 218 3.80 -7.13 -9.56
C VAL A 218 3.38 -7.22 -11.02
N ASP A 219 2.11 -7.59 -11.10
CA ASP A 219 1.47 -8.29 -12.20
C ASP A 219 -0.05 -8.21 -11.99
N VAL A 220 -0.81 -8.29 -13.07
CA VAL A 220 -2.27 -8.18 -13.05
C VAL A 220 -2.91 -9.24 -13.91
N GLU A 221 -3.97 -9.84 -13.39
CA GLU A 221 -4.83 -10.76 -14.13
C GLU A 221 -6.04 -9.99 -14.67
N LYS A 222 -6.30 -10.14 -15.97
CA LYS A 222 -7.41 -9.49 -16.66
C LYS A 222 -8.36 -10.54 -17.26
N ASP A 223 -9.65 -10.22 -17.29
CA ASP A 223 -10.64 -11.00 -18.04
C ASP A 223 -10.55 -10.71 -19.55
N GLU A 224 -11.40 -11.41 -20.33
CA GLU A 224 -11.50 -11.27 -21.79
C GLU A 224 -11.89 -9.84 -22.23
N GLN A 225 -12.51 -9.06 -21.34
CA GLN A 225 -12.89 -7.66 -21.58
C GLN A 225 -11.77 -6.69 -21.15
N GLY A 226 -10.62 -7.20 -20.72
CA GLY A 226 -9.48 -6.41 -20.27
C GLY A 226 -9.62 -5.80 -18.88
N GLN A 227 -10.65 -6.19 -18.12
CA GLN A 227 -10.86 -5.72 -16.76
C GLN A 227 -10.00 -6.49 -15.77
N VAL A 228 -9.41 -5.79 -14.81
CA VAL A 228 -8.60 -6.42 -13.77
C VAL A 228 -9.51 -7.25 -12.86
N ILE A 229 -9.24 -8.56 -12.78
CA ILE A 229 -9.95 -9.51 -11.92
C ILE A 229 -9.09 -10.01 -10.76
N GLY A 230 -7.77 -9.85 -10.87
CA GLY A 230 -6.81 -10.19 -9.84
C GLY A 230 -5.49 -9.45 -10.01
N TYR A 231 -4.65 -9.49 -8.99
CA TYR A 231 -3.30 -8.93 -9.06
C TYR A 231 -2.35 -9.70 -8.14
N THR A 232 -1.08 -9.70 -8.52
CA THR A 232 0.00 -10.15 -7.66
C THR A 232 0.68 -8.93 -7.08
N MET A 233 0.92 -8.91 -5.77
CA MET A 233 1.74 -7.89 -5.12
C MET A 233 2.93 -8.47 -4.39
N PHE A 234 4.05 -7.75 -4.46
CA PHE A 234 5.22 -7.99 -3.64
C PHE A 234 5.18 -7.09 -2.40
N HIS A 235 5.36 -7.69 -1.22
CA HIS A 235 5.39 -6.95 0.04
C HIS A 235 5.98 -7.75 1.21
N ALA A 236 6.38 -7.05 2.28
CA ALA A 236 6.65 -7.69 3.56
C ALA A 236 5.31 -7.97 4.27
N ARG A 237 4.96 -9.25 4.48
CA ARG A 237 3.61 -9.66 4.91
C ARG A 237 3.26 -9.35 6.36
N GLY A 238 4.14 -9.72 7.28
CA GLY A 238 3.90 -9.64 8.72
C GLY A 238 4.84 -10.55 9.51
N ARG A 239 4.79 -10.48 10.84
CA ARG A 239 5.71 -11.21 11.73
C ARG A 239 5.74 -12.71 11.40
N GLY A 240 6.95 -13.27 11.30
CA GLY A 240 7.17 -14.70 11.02
C GLY A 240 6.94 -15.10 9.54
N LYS A 241 6.74 -14.13 8.65
CA LYS A 241 6.66 -14.35 7.20
C LYS A 241 7.79 -13.62 6.48
N ILE A 242 8.26 -14.20 5.39
CA ILE A 242 9.19 -13.54 4.48
C ILE A 242 8.46 -12.49 3.63
N ALA A 243 9.21 -11.54 3.07
CA ALA A 243 8.74 -10.75 1.95
C ALA A 243 8.52 -11.68 0.75
N SER A 244 7.34 -11.63 0.14
CA SER A 244 6.95 -12.60 -0.88
C SER A 244 5.92 -12.01 -1.84
N HIS A 245 5.72 -12.69 -2.95
CA HIS A 245 4.55 -12.48 -3.79
C HIS A 245 3.29 -12.99 -3.07
N THR A 246 2.20 -12.26 -3.23
CA THR A 246 0.86 -12.70 -2.81
C THR A 246 -0.16 -12.31 -3.86
N HIS A 247 -1.09 -13.20 -4.13
CA HIS A 247 -2.12 -13.01 -5.14
C HIS A 247 -3.46 -12.65 -4.48
N HIS A 248 -4.17 -11.70 -5.09
CA HIS A 248 -5.41 -11.10 -4.58
C HIS A 248 -6.41 -10.92 -5.72
N TYR A 249 -7.69 -10.81 -5.36
CA TYR A 249 -8.79 -10.88 -6.31
C TYR A 249 -9.73 -9.69 -6.17
N ARG A 250 -10.38 -9.31 -7.27
CA ARG A 250 -11.53 -8.40 -7.25
C ARG A 250 -12.66 -8.98 -6.40
N SER A 251 -12.94 -10.26 -6.58
CA SER A 251 -13.87 -11.04 -5.76
C SER A 251 -13.16 -12.35 -5.42
N ASN A 252 -12.89 -12.59 -4.14
CA ASN A 252 -12.14 -13.77 -3.74
C ASN A 252 -12.98 -15.04 -3.96
N PRO A 253 -12.51 -16.02 -4.78
CA PRO A 253 -13.31 -17.20 -5.13
C PRO A 253 -13.54 -18.14 -3.95
N GLN A 254 -12.70 -18.08 -2.92
CA GLN A 254 -12.80 -18.91 -1.72
C GLN A 254 -13.56 -18.22 -0.59
N ASN A 255 -13.69 -16.89 -0.62
CA ASN A 255 -14.38 -16.12 0.42
C ASN A 255 -14.91 -14.79 -0.11
N SER A 256 -16.17 -14.78 -0.56
CA SER A 256 -16.87 -13.59 -1.04
C SER A 256 -17.11 -12.50 0.02
N GLY A 257 -16.87 -12.79 1.30
CA GLY A 257 -16.95 -11.82 2.39
C GLY A 257 -15.71 -10.92 2.52
N LEU A 258 -14.64 -11.19 1.77
CA LEU A 258 -13.45 -10.34 1.76
C LEU A 258 -13.67 -9.06 0.92
N PRO A 259 -13.08 -7.92 1.33
CA PRO A 259 -13.14 -6.69 0.55
C PRO A 259 -12.54 -6.90 -0.85
N ALA A 260 -13.18 -6.29 -1.85
CA ALA A 260 -12.70 -6.30 -3.22
C ALA A 260 -11.27 -5.73 -3.32
N PHE A 261 -10.38 -6.43 -4.03
CA PHE A 261 -8.96 -6.11 -4.14
C PHE A 261 -8.26 -5.85 -2.79
N GLY A 262 -8.81 -6.38 -1.69
CA GLY A 262 -8.23 -6.20 -0.37
C GLY A 262 -7.10 -7.17 -0.10
N ASN A 263 -6.27 -6.82 0.88
CA ASN A 263 -5.29 -7.75 1.44
C ASN A 263 -5.95 -8.52 2.59
N TRP A 264 -6.52 -9.69 2.28
CA TRP A 264 -7.39 -10.42 3.20
C TRP A 264 -8.53 -9.53 3.72
N ARG A 265 -8.65 -9.36 5.04
CA ARG A 265 -9.67 -8.53 5.69
C ARG A 265 -9.32 -7.04 5.71
N GLN A 266 -8.23 -6.61 5.07
CA GLN A 266 -7.85 -5.20 4.97
C GLN A 266 -8.41 -4.62 3.67
N GLN A 267 -9.22 -3.57 3.79
CA GLN A 267 -9.77 -2.84 2.64
C GLN A 267 -8.67 -2.06 1.92
N LEU A 268 -8.68 -2.08 0.59
CA LEU A 268 -7.91 -1.14 -0.25
C LEU A 268 -8.49 0.27 -0.10
N VAL A 269 -7.68 1.21 0.38
CA VAL A 269 -8.13 2.56 0.75
C VAL A 269 -7.45 3.68 -0.05
N ALA A 270 -6.29 3.40 -0.64
CA ALA A 270 -5.63 4.33 -1.55
C ALA A 270 -4.71 3.60 -2.53
N ILE A 271 -4.43 4.23 -3.67
CA ILE A 271 -3.48 3.78 -4.69
C ILE A 271 -2.58 4.96 -5.06
N ALA A 272 -1.29 4.71 -5.21
CA ALA A 272 -0.35 5.60 -5.88
C ALA A 272 0.46 4.83 -6.92
N TYR A 273 1.46 5.47 -7.53
CA TYR A 273 2.34 4.84 -8.50
C TYR A 273 3.81 5.15 -8.19
N ILE A 274 4.68 4.16 -8.41
CA ILE A 274 6.12 4.33 -8.26
C ILE A 274 6.65 5.39 -9.26
N ASP A 275 6.13 5.39 -10.48
CA ASP A 275 6.42 6.39 -11.51
C ASP A 275 5.62 7.67 -11.22
N THR A 276 6.13 8.49 -10.31
CA THR A 276 5.64 9.87 -10.15
C THR A 276 6.38 10.75 -11.16
N PRO A 277 5.70 11.32 -12.18
CA PRO A 277 6.31 12.20 -13.18
C PRO A 277 6.77 13.54 -12.59
#